data_AF-M2N656-F1
#
_entry.id   AF-M2N656-F1
#
_cell.length_a   1.000
_cell.length_b   1.000
_cell.length_c   1.000
_cell.angle_alpha   90.00
_cell.angle_beta   90.00
_cell.angle_gamma   90.00
#
_symmetry.space_group_name_H-M   'P 1'
#
loop_
_entity.id
_entity.type
_entity.pdbx_description
1 polymer ?
#
loop_
_entity_poly.entity_id
_entity_poly.type
_entity_poly.pdbx_seq_one_letter_code
_entity_poly.pdbx_strand_id
1 'polypeptide(L)'
;MPIPDYGAAPLAKTFLLARGLSLVAMICIVGLTANFVSEIVSSNVDPPREIVGTLTTTSLAGFYCLISIPYFYARANLGLLIMTAADSALLLAFVVVSVVLGRPLSFLNCMVIANASAAANAKSASTFAQSIASNLGKSGSLLGLIDWAGSTRINCFETKAIWGLSIALCILFTCSTLILPTLWLKAKRAGGSAPKSMA
;
A
#
# COMPACT_ATOMS: atom_id res chain seq x y z
N MET A 1 -20.83 3.04 -19.50
CA MET A 1 -21.79 3.86 -18.73
C MET A 1 -21.17 5.21 -18.44
N PRO A 2 -21.92 6.33 -18.46
CA PRO A 2 -21.38 7.64 -18.11
C PRO A 2 -20.93 7.67 -16.65
N ILE A 3 -19.77 8.30 -16.39
CA ILE A 3 -19.20 8.44 -15.04
C ILE A 3 -20.16 9.26 -14.17
N PRO A 4 -20.52 8.83 -12.94
CA PRO A 4 -21.36 9.62 -12.05
C PRO A 4 -20.63 10.89 -11.58
N ASP A 5 -21.21 12.07 -11.85
CA ASP A 5 -20.55 13.34 -11.55
C ASP A 5 -20.71 13.82 -10.09
N TYR A 6 -21.71 13.34 -9.34
CA TYR A 6 -21.99 13.73 -7.93
C TYR A 6 -21.90 15.25 -7.65
N GLY A 7 -22.28 16.10 -8.62
CA GLY A 7 -22.20 17.56 -8.50
C GLY A 7 -20.78 18.15 -8.61
N ALA A 8 -19.76 17.34 -8.90
CA ALA A 8 -18.39 17.74 -9.19
C ALA A 8 -17.67 16.73 -10.12
N ALA A 9 -17.95 16.83 -11.42
CA ALA A 9 -17.33 16.03 -12.47
C ALA A 9 -15.79 15.89 -12.41
N PRO A 10 -14.98 16.94 -12.12
CA PRO A 10 -13.52 16.76 -12.05
C PRO A 10 -13.10 15.88 -10.88
N LEU A 11 -13.76 15.99 -9.71
CA LEU A 11 -13.43 15.20 -8.52
C LEU A 11 -13.80 13.72 -8.70
N ALA A 12 -14.92 13.44 -9.36
CA ALA A 12 -15.31 12.06 -9.67
C ALA A 12 -14.31 11.37 -10.61
N LYS A 13 -13.78 12.11 -11.60
CA LYS A 13 -12.76 11.60 -12.53
C LYS A 13 -11.40 11.41 -11.84
N THR A 14 -10.98 12.32 -10.96
CA THR A 14 -9.73 12.14 -10.21
C THR A 14 -9.79 10.96 -9.25
N PHE A 15 -10.95 10.67 -8.64
CA PHE A 15 -11.15 9.46 -7.84
C PHE A 15 -10.96 8.19 -8.68
N LEU A 16 -11.59 8.09 -9.85
CA LEU A 16 -11.41 6.93 -10.74
C LEU A 16 -9.96 6.76 -11.21
N LEU A 17 -9.27 7.87 -11.51
CA LEU A 17 -7.86 7.85 -11.87
C LEU A 17 -6.98 7.37 -10.70
N ALA A 18 -7.19 7.91 -9.50
CA ALA A 18 -6.46 7.51 -8.30
C ALA A 18 -6.70 6.02 -8.00
N ARG A 19 -7.92 5.52 -8.18
CA ARG A 19 -8.25 4.10 -8.00
C ARG A 19 -7.58 3.22 -9.06
N GLY A 20 -7.55 3.65 -10.32
CA GLY A 20 -6.84 2.97 -11.39
C GLY A 20 -5.33 2.88 -11.11
N LEU A 21 -4.71 3.97 -10.69
CA LEU A 21 -3.29 4.00 -10.34
C LEU A 21 -2.98 3.15 -9.10
N SER A 22 -3.91 3.11 -8.14
CA SER A 22 -3.80 2.22 -6.98
C SER A 22 -3.80 0.75 -7.39
N LEU A 23 -4.68 0.35 -8.31
CA LEU A 23 -4.70 -1.03 -8.84
C LEU A 23 -3.40 -1.39 -9.56
N VAL A 24 -2.87 -0.48 -10.40
CA VAL A 24 -1.59 -0.69 -11.08
C VAL A 24 -0.46 -0.89 -10.06
N ALA A 25 -0.39 -0.04 -9.03
CA ALA A 25 0.61 -0.17 -7.98
C ALA A 25 0.51 -1.52 -7.23
N MET A 26 -0.70 -2.00 -6.92
CA MET A 26 -0.89 -3.32 -6.30
C MET A 26 -0.45 -4.46 -7.22
N ILE A 27 -0.76 -4.40 -8.52
CA ILE A 27 -0.33 -5.39 -9.50
C ILE A 27 1.19 -5.44 -9.56
N CYS A 28 1.87 -4.28 -9.54
CA CYS A 28 3.32 -4.22 -9.48
C CYS A 28 3.88 -4.87 -8.21
N ILE A 29 3.29 -4.64 -7.04
CA ILE A 29 3.70 -5.30 -5.78
C ILE A 29 3.55 -6.82 -5.89
N VAL A 30 2.41 -7.30 -6.40
CA VAL A 30 2.17 -8.74 -6.59
C VAL A 30 3.16 -9.33 -7.61
N GLY A 31 3.50 -8.60 -8.67
CA GLY A 31 4.50 -9.02 -9.65
C GLY A 31 5.91 -9.16 -9.06
N LEU A 32 6.35 -8.15 -8.30
CA LEU A 32 7.68 -8.18 -7.64
C LEU A 32 7.78 -9.30 -6.61
N THR A 33 6.69 -9.60 -5.91
CA THR A 33 6.67 -10.68 -4.91
C THR A 33 6.65 -12.08 -5.52
N ALA A 34 6.34 -12.25 -6.81
CA ALA A 34 6.42 -13.55 -7.48
C ALA A 34 7.86 -14.10 -7.50
N ASN A 35 8.85 -13.22 -7.68
CA ASN A 35 10.26 -13.59 -7.62
C ASN A 35 10.66 -14.07 -6.22
N PHE A 36 10.18 -13.39 -5.17
CA PHE A 36 10.40 -13.83 -3.78
C PHE A 36 9.86 -15.23 -3.53
N VAL A 37 8.64 -15.54 -4.00
CA VAL A 37 8.06 -16.87 -3.82
C VAL A 37 8.91 -17.94 -4.50
N SER A 38 9.40 -17.67 -5.72
CA SER A 38 10.31 -18.60 -6.41
C SER A 38 11.59 -18.84 -5.62
N GLU A 39 12.17 -17.78 -5.04
CA GLU A 39 13.41 -17.88 -4.29
C GLU A 39 13.23 -18.58 -2.94
N ILE A 40 12.14 -18.29 -2.22
CA ILE A 40 11.74 -18.96 -0.97
C ILE A 40 11.60 -20.47 -1.20
N VAL A 41 10.89 -20.87 -2.27
CA VAL A 41 10.70 -22.29 -2.61
C VAL A 41 12.03 -22.95 -2.96
N SER A 42 12.91 -22.26 -3.68
CA SER A 42 14.20 -22.82 -4.09
C SER A 42 15.20 -22.94 -2.93
N SER A 43 15.12 -22.06 -1.93
CA SER A 43 16.10 -21.96 -0.84
C SER A 43 15.66 -22.68 0.46
N ASN A 44 14.41 -23.14 0.57
CA ASN A 44 13.84 -23.74 1.79
C ASN A 44 14.01 -22.85 3.04
N VAL A 45 13.95 -21.52 2.86
CA VAL A 45 14.01 -20.54 3.95
C VAL A 45 12.61 -20.03 4.26
N ASP A 46 12.28 -19.87 5.54
CA ASP A 46 11.00 -19.31 5.95
C ASP A 46 10.85 -17.84 5.51
N PRO A 47 9.70 -17.44 4.93
CA PRO A 47 9.50 -16.08 4.47
C PRO A 47 9.43 -15.08 5.64
N PRO A 48 10.00 -13.88 5.50
CA PRO A 48 9.85 -12.83 6.50
C PRO A 48 8.38 -12.42 6.63
N ARG A 49 7.89 -12.38 7.88
CA ARG A 49 6.47 -12.17 8.22
C ARG A 49 5.92 -10.85 7.69
N GLU A 50 6.77 -9.86 7.57
CA GLU A 50 6.47 -8.52 7.09
C GLU A 50 6.14 -8.52 5.60
N ILE A 51 6.83 -9.32 4.79
CA ILE A 51 6.54 -9.48 3.35
C ILE A 51 5.20 -10.21 3.19
N VAL A 52 4.97 -11.26 3.98
CA VAL A 52 3.69 -12.00 3.97
C VAL A 52 2.53 -11.08 4.37
N GLY A 53 2.70 -10.27 5.41
CA GLY A 53 1.72 -9.28 5.85
C GLY A 53 1.44 -8.22 4.78
N THR A 54 2.47 -7.78 4.05
CA THR A 54 2.33 -6.83 2.95
C THR A 54 1.56 -7.45 1.79
N LEU A 55 1.89 -8.69 1.39
CA LEU A 55 1.24 -9.40 0.29
C LEU A 55 -0.25 -9.65 0.56
N THR A 56 -0.57 -10.09 1.77
CA THR A 56 -1.97 -10.34 2.20
C THR A 56 -2.77 -9.05 2.27
N THR A 57 -2.19 -7.96 2.80
CA THR A 57 -2.84 -6.64 2.82
C THR A 57 -3.05 -6.09 1.41
N THR A 58 -2.04 -6.18 0.54
CA THR A 58 -2.10 -5.73 -0.86
C THR A 58 -3.13 -6.50 -1.67
N SER A 59 -3.24 -7.82 -1.51
CA SER A 59 -4.23 -8.64 -2.22
C SER A 59 -5.66 -8.33 -1.78
N LEU A 60 -5.91 -8.18 -0.48
CA LEU A 60 -7.22 -7.78 0.04
C LEU A 60 -7.61 -6.36 -0.44
N ALA A 61 -6.66 -5.43 -0.39
CA ALA A 61 -6.86 -4.07 -0.89
C ALA A 61 -7.12 -4.03 -2.40
N GLY A 62 -6.43 -4.88 -3.17
CA GLY A 62 -6.66 -5.05 -4.61
C GLY A 62 -8.08 -5.52 -4.92
N PHE A 63 -8.56 -6.55 -4.21
CA PHE A 63 -9.92 -7.05 -4.35
C PHE A 63 -10.97 -5.98 -3.99
N TYR A 64 -10.75 -5.25 -2.90
CA TYR A 64 -11.61 -4.13 -2.53
C TYR A 64 -11.63 -3.04 -3.61
N CYS A 65 -10.48 -2.65 -4.15
CA CYS A 65 -10.40 -1.66 -5.22
C CYS A 65 -11.17 -2.10 -6.48
N LEU A 66 -11.16 -3.40 -6.83
CA LEU A 66 -11.94 -3.93 -7.96
C LEU A 66 -13.45 -3.82 -7.73
N ILE A 67 -13.93 -4.11 -6.51
CA ILE A 67 -15.36 -4.00 -6.16
C ILE A 67 -15.80 -2.54 -6.02
N SER A 68 -14.90 -1.67 -5.58
CA SER A 68 -15.21 -0.24 -5.36
C SER A 68 -15.60 0.49 -6.64
N ILE A 69 -15.11 0.05 -7.81
CA ILE A 69 -15.41 0.64 -9.12
C ILE A 69 -16.90 0.46 -9.48
N PRO A 70 -17.44 -0.76 -9.62
CA PRO A 70 -18.86 -0.95 -9.93
C PRO A 70 -19.77 -0.35 -8.84
N TYR A 71 -19.33 -0.39 -7.58
CA TYR A 71 -20.07 0.23 -6.48
C TYR A 71 -20.17 1.76 -6.62
N PHE A 72 -19.11 2.43 -7.09
CA PHE A 72 -19.13 3.85 -7.43
C PHE A 72 -20.12 4.17 -8.56
N TYR A 73 -20.21 3.30 -9.57
CA TYR A 73 -21.16 3.44 -10.69
C TYR A 73 -22.62 3.24 -10.29
N ALA A 74 -22.89 2.48 -9.22
CA ALA A 74 -24.25 2.17 -8.76
C ALA A 74 -25.03 3.35 -8.13
N ARG A 75 -24.44 4.56 -8.04
CA ARG A 75 -25.07 5.79 -7.50
C ARG A 75 -25.68 5.66 -6.10
N ALA A 76 -25.19 4.73 -5.28
CA ALA A 76 -25.61 4.60 -3.89
C ALA A 76 -24.91 5.69 -3.04
N ASN A 77 -25.63 6.77 -2.71
CA ASN A 77 -25.07 7.89 -1.90
C ASN A 77 -24.58 7.44 -0.52
N LEU A 78 -25.21 6.44 0.10
CA LEU A 78 -24.72 5.85 1.36
C LEU A 78 -23.39 5.10 1.16
N GLY A 79 -23.19 4.56 -0.04
CA GLY A 79 -22.00 3.83 -0.43
C GLY A 79 -20.72 4.66 -0.45
N LEU A 80 -20.81 5.97 -0.69
CA LEU A 80 -19.65 6.86 -0.63
C LEU A 80 -19.04 6.95 0.78
N LEU A 81 -19.86 6.95 1.83
CA LEU A 81 -19.37 6.99 3.22
C LEU A 81 -18.72 5.67 3.62
N ILE A 82 -19.30 4.54 3.22
CA ILE A 82 -18.73 3.21 3.47
C ILE A 82 -17.38 3.09 2.75
N MET A 83 -17.27 3.55 1.49
CA MET A 83 -15.99 3.58 0.79
C MET A 83 -14.97 4.50 1.45
N THR A 84 -15.40 5.63 2.01
CA THR A 84 -14.51 6.52 2.77
C THR A 84 -13.94 5.82 4.00
N ALA A 85 -14.79 5.12 4.76
CA ALA A 85 -14.37 4.35 5.92
C ALA A 85 -13.39 3.23 5.53
N ALA A 86 -13.71 2.47 4.49
CA ALA A 86 -12.83 1.40 3.99
C ALA A 86 -11.49 1.95 3.46
N ASP A 87 -11.50 3.05 2.70
CA ASP A 87 -10.28 3.71 2.22
C ASP A 87 -9.43 4.24 3.39
N SER A 88 -10.07 4.72 4.48
CA SER A 88 -9.35 5.18 5.68
C SER A 88 -8.70 4.02 6.45
N ALA A 89 -9.38 2.87 6.52
CA ALA A 89 -8.83 1.66 7.14
C ALA A 89 -7.64 1.11 6.33
N LEU A 90 -7.75 1.10 5.00
CA LEU A 90 -6.65 0.71 4.11
C LEU A 90 -5.49 1.69 4.17
N LEU A 91 -5.75 2.99 4.23
CA LEU A 91 -4.73 4.01 4.43
C LEU A 91 -3.95 3.73 5.71
N LEU A 92 -4.63 3.48 6.83
CA LEU A 92 -3.97 3.17 8.09
C LEU A 92 -3.13 1.88 7.99
N ALA A 93 -3.66 0.83 7.35
CA ALA A 93 -2.92 -0.41 7.12
C ALA A 93 -1.63 -0.16 6.31
N PHE A 94 -1.70 0.57 5.20
CA PHE A 94 -0.52 0.88 4.38
C PHE A 94 0.47 1.81 5.07
N VAL A 95 0.01 2.72 5.93
CA VAL A 95 0.90 3.52 6.77
C VAL A 95 1.68 2.63 7.73
N VAL A 96 1.03 1.67 8.41
CA VAL A 96 1.73 0.73 9.30
C VAL A 96 2.75 -0.09 8.51
N VAL A 97 2.36 -0.64 7.34
CA VAL A 97 3.27 -1.38 6.47
C VAL A 97 4.47 -0.54 6.06
N SER A 98 4.24 0.70 5.63
CA SER A 98 5.30 1.63 5.20
C SER A 98 6.28 1.96 6.34
N VAL A 99 5.79 2.15 7.57
CA VAL A 99 6.65 2.41 8.75
C VAL A 99 7.44 1.16 9.14
N VAL A 100 6.82 -0.01 9.13
CA VAL A 100 7.48 -1.27 9.51
C VAL A 100 8.57 -1.65 8.50
N LEU A 101 8.29 -1.53 7.20
CA LEU A 101 9.26 -1.78 6.13
C LEU A 101 10.31 -0.65 6.02
N GLY A 102 9.95 0.60 6.30
CA GLY A 102 10.85 1.74 6.12
C GLY A 102 12.00 1.78 7.13
N ARG A 103 11.76 1.38 8.38
CA ARG A 103 12.79 1.36 9.45
C ARG A 103 14.06 0.58 9.07
N PRO A 104 14.00 -0.67 8.59
CA PRO A 104 15.18 -1.43 8.16
C PRO A 104 15.74 -0.98 6.81
N LEU A 105 14.86 -0.69 5.84
CA LEU A 105 15.25 -0.49 4.44
C LEU A 105 15.90 0.87 4.21
N SER A 106 15.60 1.87 5.05
CA SER A 106 16.20 3.21 4.92
C SER A 106 17.73 3.19 5.08
N PHE A 107 18.30 2.17 5.72
CA PHE A 107 19.74 2.06 5.96
C PHE A 107 20.43 1.04 5.05
N LEU A 108 19.67 0.32 4.21
CA LEU A 108 20.20 -0.72 3.34
C LEU A 108 20.67 -0.12 1.99
N ASN A 109 21.96 -0.30 1.69
CA ASN A 109 22.55 0.13 0.42
C ASN A 109 22.64 -1.05 -0.56
N CYS A 110 21.74 -1.10 -1.54
CA CYS A 110 21.68 -2.18 -2.52
C CYS A 110 22.87 -2.22 -3.50
N MET A 111 23.67 -1.16 -3.62
CA MET A 111 24.83 -1.13 -4.53
C MET A 111 26.04 -1.88 -3.98
N VAL A 112 26.20 -2.00 -2.66
CA VAL A 112 27.36 -2.64 -2.03
C VAL A 112 27.17 -4.15 -1.79
N ILE A 113 26.02 -4.72 -2.18
CA ILE A 113 25.71 -6.15 -2.01
C ILE A 113 26.49 -7.02 -3.01
N ALA A 114 27.06 -6.42 -4.06
CA ALA A 114 27.94 -7.09 -5.02
C ALA A 114 29.42 -6.83 -4.69
N ASN A 115 29.96 -7.48 -3.65
CA ASN A 115 31.36 -7.90 -3.53
C ASN A 115 31.66 -8.40 -2.09
N ALA A 116 31.89 -9.71 -1.97
CA ALA A 116 32.68 -10.39 -0.93
C ALA A 116 32.32 -10.28 0.57
N SER A 117 31.29 -9.55 1.02
CA SER A 117 30.86 -9.67 2.43
C SER A 117 29.44 -9.15 2.69
N ALA A 118 28.42 -9.89 2.24
CA ALA A 118 27.04 -9.73 2.71
C ALA A 118 26.97 -9.69 4.25
N ALA A 119 27.83 -10.48 4.91
CA ALA A 119 27.94 -10.56 6.36
C ALA A 119 28.44 -9.28 7.04
N ALA A 120 29.21 -8.38 6.39
CA ALA A 120 29.80 -7.21 7.06
C ALA A 120 28.87 -5.98 7.11
N ASN A 121 28.04 -5.79 6.07
CA ASN A 121 27.04 -4.71 6.03
C ASN A 121 25.69 -5.15 6.59
N ALA A 122 25.32 -6.43 6.45
CA ALA A 122 24.31 -7.03 7.31
C ALA A 122 24.74 -6.93 8.77
N LYS A 123 26.05 -7.02 9.10
CA LYS A 123 26.53 -6.76 10.47
C LYS A 123 26.09 -5.38 10.94
N SER A 124 26.44 -4.29 10.27
CA SER A 124 26.07 -2.92 10.70
C SER A 124 24.56 -2.67 10.81
N ALA A 125 23.76 -3.18 9.86
CA ALA A 125 22.30 -3.10 9.93
C ALA A 125 21.72 -4.01 11.04
N SER A 126 22.32 -5.18 11.25
CA SER A 126 22.00 -6.11 12.34
C SER A 126 22.49 -5.61 13.69
N THR A 127 23.57 -4.83 13.81
CA THR A 127 24.02 -4.22 15.07
C THR A 127 23.08 -3.10 15.48
N PHE A 128 22.56 -2.32 14.52
CA PHE A 128 21.51 -1.33 14.78
C PHE A 128 20.16 -1.99 15.10
N ALA A 129 19.77 -3.02 14.35
CA ALA A 129 18.57 -3.81 14.64
C ALA A 129 18.69 -4.59 15.96
N GLN A 130 19.89 -5.06 16.34
CA GLN A 130 20.19 -5.68 17.62
C GLN A 130 20.22 -4.66 18.74
N SER A 131 20.73 -3.45 18.53
CA SER A 131 20.66 -2.38 19.53
C SER A 131 19.23 -1.85 19.70
N ILE A 132 18.40 -1.88 18.66
CA ILE A 132 16.94 -1.69 18.82
C ILE A 132 16.30 -2.90 19.50
N ALA A 133 16.65 -4.14 19.15
CA ALA A 133 16.08 -5.34 19.75
C ALA A 133 16.45 -5.48 21.23
N SER A 134 17.66 -5.08 21.62
CA SER A 134 18.14 -5.07 23.00
C SER A 134 17.50 -3.94 23.83
N ASN A 135 17.10 -2.83 23.19
CA ASN A 135 16.44 -1.70 23.87
C ASN A 135 14.89 -1.75 23.82
N LEU A 136 14.29 -2.43 22.84
CA LEU A 136 12.83 -2.54 22.66
C LEU A 136 12.25 -3.95 22.88
N GLY A 137 13.08 -4.93 23.26
CA GLY A 137 12.66 -6.23 23.81
C GLY A 137 11.87 -7.18 22.91
N LYS A 138 11.46 -6.80 21.69
CA LYS A 138 10.59 -7.62 20.80
C LYS A 138 10.80 -7.38 19.29
N SER A 139 12.02 -7.12 18.81
CA SER A 139 12.28 -6.83 17.37
C SER A 139 12.93 -7.97 16.57
N GLY A 140 12.85 -9.23 17.03
CA GLY A 140 13.41 -10.39 16.30
C GLY A 140 12.81 -10.61 14.91
N SER A 141 11.56 -10.19 14.68
CA SER A 141 10.87 -10.33 13.38
C SER A 141 11.50 -9.46 12.28
N LEU A 142 11.99 -8.27 12.66
CA LEU A 142 12.61 -7.32 11.75
C LEU A 142 14.00 -7.76 11.27
N LEU A 143 14.67 -8.62 12.06
CA LEU A 143 15.98 -9.17 11.73
C LEU A 143 15.90 -10.09 10.51
N GLY A 144 14.84 -10.89 10.39
CA GLY A 144 14.60 -11.76 9.24
C GLY A 144 14.35 -11.00 7.95
N LEU A 145 13.66 -9.85 8.02
CA LEU A 145 13.44 -9.00 6.85
C LEU A 145 14.74 -8.36 6.34
N ILE A 146 15.61 -7.90 7.23
CA ILE A 146 16.91 -7.30 6.85
C ILE A 146 17.83 -8.36 6.23
N ASP A 147 17.90 -9.54 6.82
CA ASP A 147 18.73 -10.64 6.33
C ASP A 147 18.27 -11.09 4.94
N TRP A 148 16.95 -11.26 4.76
CA TRP A 148 16.35 -11.59 3.46
C TRP A 148 16.60 -10.50 2.41
N ALA A 149 16.30 -9.24 2.73
CA ALA A 149 16.49 -8.12 1.81
C ALA A 149 17.98 -7.87 1.49
N GLY A 150 18.89 -8.25 2.38
CA GLY A 150 20.34 -8.16 2.19
C GLY A 150 20.98 -9.37 1.49
N SER A 151 20.25 -10.46 1.29
CA SER A 151 20.78 -11.72 0.73
C SER A 151 21.29 -11.55 -0.71
N THR A 152 20.51 -10.88 -1.56
CA THR A 152 20.89 -10.62 -2.96
C THR A 152 20.61 -9.17 -3.35
N ARG A 153 21.35 -8.68 -4.36
CA ARG A 153 21.15 -7.34 -4.90
C ARG A 153 19.73 -7.16 -5.47
N ILE A 154 19.19 -8.22 -6.07
CA ILE A 154 17.84 -8.26 -6.64
C ILE A 154 16.82 -8.09 -5.50
N ASN A 155 16.92 -8.89 -4.45
CA ASN A 155 15.97 -8.85 -3.32
C ASN A 155 15.97 -7.51 -2.61
N CYS A 156 17.14 -6.87 -2.50
CA CYS A 156 17.24 -5.52 -1.94
C CYS A 156 16.44 -4.49 -2.77
N PHE A 157 16.60 -4.49 -4.09
CA PHE A 157 15.88 -3.55 -4.96
C PHE A 157 14.39 -3.84 -5.01
N GLU A 158 13.99 -5.11 -5.09
CA GLU A 158 12.58 -5.50 -5.10
C GLU A 158 11.88 -5.12 -3.79
N THR A 159 12.51 -5.37 -2.64
CA THR A 159 11.95 -5.01 -1.34
C THR A 159 11.84 -3.49 -1.18
N LYS A 160 12.85 -2.75 -1.67
CA LYS A 160 12.82 -1.28 -1.68
C LYS A 160 11.76 -0.72 -2.62
N ALA A 161 11.52 -1.36 -3.76
CA ALA A 161 10.45 -1.01 -4.68
C ALA A 161 9.07 -1.25 -4.06
N ILE A 162 8.86 -2.38 -3.37
CA ILE A 162 7.61 -2.67 -2.65
C ILE A 162 7.35 -1.62 -1.56
N TRP A 163 8.38 -1.23 -0.81
CA TRP A 163 8.27 -0.14 0.16
C TRP A 163 7.89 1.19 -0.50
N GLY A 164 8.55 1.57 -1.60
CA GLY A 164 8.21 2.79 -2.35
C GLY A 164 6.77 2.78 -2.89
N LEU A 165 6.32 1.64 -3.43
CA LEU A 165 4.94 1.47 -3.90
C LEU A 165 3.93 1.56 -2.73
N SER A 166 4.28 1.05 -1.54
CA SER A 166 3.43 1.20 -0.34
C SER A 166 3.24 2.66 0.08
N ILE A 167 4.27 3.51 -0.06
CA ILE A 167 4.17 4.96 0.16
C ILE A 167 3.27 5.61 -0.90
N ALA A 168 3.45 5.24 -2.17
CA ALA A 168 2.60 5.74 -3.25
C ALA A 168 1.11 5.42 -3.00
N LEU A 169 0.82 4.20 -2.53
CA LEU A 169 -0.51 3.78 -2.14
C LEU A 169 -1.07 4.60 -0.98
N CYS A 170 -0.26 4.93 0.03
CA CYS A 170 -0.69 5.84 1.11
C CYS A 170 -1.17 7.19 0.56
N ILE A 171 -0.44 7.77 -0.39
CA ILE A 171 -0.79 9.05 -1.03
C ILE A 171 -2.11 8.91 -1.81
N LEU A 172 -2.28 7.84 -2.58
CA LEU A 172 -3.48 7.60 -3.39
C LEU A 172 -4.73 7.34 -2.55
N PHE A 173 -4.59 6.58 -1.46
CA PHE A 173 -5.68 6.40 -0.50
C PHE A 173 -5.97 7.70 0.27
N THR A 174 -4.96 8.52 0.59
CA THR A 174 -5.18 9.84 1.20
C THR A 174 -6.05 10.70 0.29
N CYS A 175 -5.69 10.78 -0.99
CA CYS A 175 -6.46 11.47 -2.00
C CYS A 175 -7.92 10.96 -2.06
N SER A 176 -8.11 9.65 -2.02
CA SER A 176 -9.44 9.00 -2.05
C SER A 176 -10.28 9.34 -0.80
N THR A 177 -9.68 9.29 0.39
CA THR A 177 -10.34 9.64 1.67
C THR A 177 -10.76 11.10 1.77
N LEU A 178 -10.11 12.00 1.02
CA LEU A 178 -10.50 13.41 0.94
C LEU A 178 -11.59 13.65 -0.13
N ILE A 179 -11.49 12.98 -1.27
CA ILE A 179 -12.41 13.17 -2.40
C ILE A 179 -13.80 12.59 -2.10
N LEU A 180 -13.90 11.39 -1.52
CA LEU A 180 -15.19 10.73 -1.28
C LEU A 180 -16.16 11.52 -0.36
N PRO A 181 -15.75 12.00 0.82
CA PRO A 181 -16.64 12.80 1.68
C PRO A 181 -16.94 14.18 1.08
N THR A 182 -16.03 14.78 0.32
CA THR A 182 -16.32 16.06 -0.38
C THR A 182 -17.33 15.86 -1.52
N LEU A 183 -17.25 14.75 -2.26
CA LEU A 183 -18.26 14.34 -3.23
C LEU A 183 -19.61 14.05 -2.55
N TRP A 184 -19.62 13.39 -1.40
CA TRP A 184 -20.86 13.14 -0.65
C TRP A 184 -21.52 14.45 -0.19
N LEU A 185 -20.75 15.39 0.36
CA LEU A 185 -21.25 16.70 0.76
C LEU A 185 -21.82 17.49 -0.43
N LYS A 186 -21.13 17.46 -1.58
CA LYS A 186 -21.60 18.11 -2.81
C LYS A 186 -22.84 17.43 -3.40
N ALA A 187 -22.90 16.10 -3.40
CA ALA A 187 -24.07 15.34 -3.82
C ALA A 187 -25.28 15.62 -2.92
N LYS A 188 -25.08 15.73 -1.61
CA LYS A 188 -26.14 16.11 -0.65
C LYS A 188 -26.62 17.54 -0.87
N ARG A 189 -25.71 18.49 -1.12
CA ARG A 189 -26.07 19.88 -1.44
C ARG A 189 -26.80 20.00 -2.77
N ALA A 190 -26.38 19.25 -3.79
CA ALA A 190 -27.06 19.18 -5.08
C ALA A 190 -28.44 18.51 -5.01
N GLY A 191 -28.60 17.51 -4.13
CA GLY A 191 -29.90 16.89 -3.82
C GLY A 191 -30.81 17.74 -2.94
N GLY A 192 -30.25 18.66 -2.15
CA GLY A 192 -30.99 19.71 -1.42
C GLY A 192 -31.37 20.92 -2.28
N SER A 193 -30.81 21.02 -3.49
CA SER A 193 -31.19 21.97 -4.54
C SER A 193 -31.91 21.26 -5.68
N ALA A 194 -32.90 20.42 -5.37
CA ALA A 194 -33.93 20.13 -6.35
C ALA A 194 -34.67 21.46 -6.61
N PRO A 195 -34.78 21.94 -7.87
CA PRO A 195 -35.73 23.01 -8.14
C PRO A 195 -37.09 22.50 -7.68
N LYS A 196 -37.78 23.28 -6.83
CA LYS A 196 -39.23 23.17 -6.69
C LYS A 196 -39.77 23.18 -8.12
N SER A 197 -40.23 22.02 -8.59
CA SER A 197 -41.05 21.97 -9.78
C SER A 197 -42.27 22.82 -9.47
N MET A 198 -42.35 23.99 -10.12
CA MET A 198 -43.63 24.62 -10.35
C MET A 198 -44.42 23.68 -11.26
N ALA A 199 -45.44 23.02 -10.70
CA ALA A 199 -46.68 22.60 -11.35
C ALA A 199 -47.60 22.05 -10.26
#